data_AF-A0A819GN09-F1
#
_entry.id   AF-A0A819GN09-F1
#
_cell.length_a   1.000
_cell.length_b   1.000
_cell.length_c   1.000
_cell.angle_alpha   90.00
_cell.angle_beta   90.00
_cell.angle_gamma   90.00
#
_symmetry.space_group_name_H-M   'P 1'
#
loop_
_entity.id
_entity.type
_entity.pdbx_description
1 polymer ?
#
loop_
_entity_poly.entity_id
_entity_poly.type
_entity_poly.pdbx_seq_one_letter_code
_entity_poly.pdbx_strand_id
1 'polypeptide(L)'
;MPEPSSTDIQEAELIQHVFYGNLDNLPNLASKIVRIFTSSTFTDTSMERNSLMQHTYPKLKEYCREKHGLEFQVVDMRWGVRDEATDDHKTTELCMQEIDNCQRVSVGPNFVVFLGQKYGYRPLPTKIEEAEFRLILSVSSPEDARLLTQWYKLDSNNIPSLFCLQPVSSIFTNFTNKAHPRLMEEDQSQWWETMSKLNRAVRCAALALFNQGKFTAQDNHRYNWSVTEQEVVRGILNAKDRVDHTLAFFRHIENINISLLRHSMKFIDIASKLIDEEAQRMLSDLRDVRVPAALPKSSIIRYTVEWSDEDGLNKNVHAEYLQNFIDTFYQRILELIDQGVGQQKSLAAN
;
A
#
# COMPACT_ATOMS: atom_id res chain seq x y z
N MET A 1 -59.20 2.94 -4.26
CA MET A 1 -57.89 2.33 -3.92
C MET A 1 -56.85 3.41 -4.13
N PRO A 2 -55.87 3.59 -3.24
CA PRO A 2 -54.80 4.54 -3.50
C PRO A 2 -53.97 4.03 -4.69
N GLU A 3 -53.60 4.94 -5.59
CA GLU A 3 -52.68 4.62 -6.67
C GLU A 3 -51.31 4.27 -6.10
N PRO A 4 -50.61 3.27 -6.67
CA PRO A 4 -49.26 2.93 -6.24
C PRO A 4 -48.34 4.13 -6.41
N SER A 5 -47.45 4.34 -5.45
CA SER A 5 -46.49 5.45 -5.50
C SER A 5 -45.49 5.23 -6.65
N SER A 6 -44.85 6.30 -7.13
CA SER A 6 -43.81 6.21 -8.16
C SER A 6 -42.66 5.27 -7.76
N THR A 7 -42.40 5.15 -6.45
CA THR A 7 -41.38 4.28 -5.87
C THR A 7 -41.77 2.80 -5.97
N ASP A 8 -43.06 2.48 -5.76
CA ASP A 8 -43.58 1.11 -5.87
C ASP A 8 -43.49 0.59 -7.32
N ILE A 9 -43.65 1.48 -8.30
CA ILE A 9 -43.55 1.15 -9.74
C ILE A 9 -42.09 0.87 -10.13
N GLN A 10 -41.15 1.65 -9.60
CA GLN A 10 -39.71 1.47 -9.86
C GLN A 10 -39.16 0.18 -9.23
N GLU A 11 -39.58 -0.17 -8.01
CA GLU A 11 -39.20 -1.46 -7.40
C GLU A 11 -39.73 -2.66 -8.19
N ALA A 12 -40.97 -2.58 -8.68
CA ALA A 12 -41.56 -3.65 -9.48
C ALA A 12 -40.81 -3.86 -10.80
N GLU A 13 -40.43 -2.79 -11.49
CA GLU A 13 -39.62 -2.85 -12.72
C GLU A 13 -38.22 -3.42 -12.44
N LEU A 14 -37.57 -2.99 -11.37
CA LEU A 14 -36.25 -3.49 -10.97
C LEU A 14 -36.30 -5.01 -10.68
N ILE A 15 -37.29 -5.47 -9.91
CA ILE A 15 -37.50 -6.89 -9.61
C ILE A 15 -37.72 -7.68 -10.91
N GLN A 16 -38.47 -7.12 -11.86
CA GLN A 16 -38.70 -7.75 -13.15
C GLN A 16 -37.41 -7.85 -13.97
N HIS A 17 -36.55 -6.82 -13.96
CA HIS A 17 -35.22 -6.85 -14.58
C HIS A 17 -34.34 -7.98 -14.01
N VAL A 18 -34.34 -8.15 -12.67
CA VAL A 18 -33.62 -9.25 -12.02
C VAL A 18 -34.17 -10.61 -12.46
N PHE A 19 -35.49 -10.77 -12.53
CA PHE A 19 -36.10 -12.03 -12.98
C PHE A 19 -35.80 -12.36 -14.46
N TYR A 20 -35.57 -11.35 -15.31
CA TYR A 20 -35.10 -11.55 -16.68
C TYR A 20 -33.59 -11.76 -16.81
N GLY A 21 -32.86 -11.83 -15.68
CA GLY A 21 -31.41 -12.05 -15.67
C GLY A 21 -30.59 -10.80 -16.02
N ASN A 22 -31.21 -9.62 -16.02
CA ASN A 22 -30.51 -8.36 -16.20
C ASN A 22 -30.08 -7.82 -14.82
N LEU A 23 -28.76 -7.83 -14.58
CA LEU A 23 -28.14 -7.38 -13.33
C LEU A 23 -27.51 -5.97 -13.47
N ASP A 24 -27.75 -5.30 -14.58
CA ASP A 24 -27.24 -3.94 -14.79
C ASP A 24 -28.03 -2.94 -13.93
N ASN A 25 -27.34 -1.97 -13.33
CA ASN A 25 -27.92 -0.91 -12.49
C ASN A 25 -28.72 -1.39 -11.27
N LEU A 26 -28.36 -2.53 -10.68
CA LEU A 26 -28.89 -2.93 -9.37
C LEU A 26 -28.57 -1.86 -8.31
N PRO A 27 -29.50 -1.57 -7.39
CA PRO A 27 -29.23 -0.69 -6.27
C PRO A 27 -28.11 -1.31 -5.42
N ASN A 28 -27.14 -0.48 -5.05
CA ASN A 28 -26.05 -0.91 -4.19
C ASN A 28 -26.63 -1.38 -2.86
N LEU A 29 -26.41 -2.65 -2.52
CA LEU A 29 -26.79 -3.18 -1.22
C LEU A 29 -26.09 -2.34 -0.14
N ALA A 30 -26.84 -1.88 0.86
CA ALA A 30 -26.28 -1.10 1.95
C ALA A 30 -25.17 -1.89 2.65
N SER A 31 -23.91 -1.47 2.44
CA SER A 31 -22.78 -2.08 3.12
C SER A 31 -22.93 -1.94 4.64
N LYS A 32 -22.51 -2.98 5.37
CA LYS A 32 -22.55 -3.04 6.83
C LYS A 32 -21.16 -3.07 7.47
N ILE A 33 -20.14 -2.66 6.72
CA ILE A 33 -18.75 -2.72 7.17
C ILE A 33 -18.03 -1.40 6.94
N VAL A 34 -17.26 -0.97 7.92
CA VAL A 34 -16.19 0.01 7.81
C VAL A 34 -14.89 -0.79 7.68
N ARG A 35 -14.29 -0.79 6.49
CA ARG A 35 -13.05 -1.51 6.18
C ARG A 35 -11.98 -0.54 5.71
N ILE A 36 -10.93 -0.36 6.50
CA ILE A 36 -9.89 0.64 6.25
C ILE A 36 -8.59 -0.07 5.88
N PHE A 37 -8.03 0.26 4.72
CA PHE A 37 -6.66 -0.11 4.39
C PHE A 37 -5.68 0.89 5.00
N THR A 38 -4.71 0.38 5.76
CA THR A 38 -3.65 1.18 6.40
C THR A 38 -2.35 1.02 5.63
N SER A 39 -1.94 2.07 4.91
CA SER A 39 -0.69 2.11 4.16
C SER A 39 0.42 2.78 4.97
N SER A 40 1.57 2.12 5.09
CA SER A 40 2.78 2.70 5.68
C SER A 40 4.01 1.86 5.37
N THR A 41 5.20 2.40 5.64
CA THR A 41 6.43 1.60 5.71
C THR A 41 6.51 0.79 7.00
N PHE A 42 7.18 -0.37 6.92
CA PHE A 42 7.16 -1.40 7.97
C PHE A 42 7.75 -0.92 9.31
N THR A 43 8.95 -0.35 9.27
CA THR A 43 9.74 -0.05 10.48
C THR A 43 9.42 1.32 11.06
N ASP A 44 9.27 2.32 10.20
CA ASP A 44 9.17 3.75 10.54
C ASP A 44 7.95 4.04 11.42
N THR A 45 6.82 3.39 11.14
CA THR A 45 5.51 3.66 11.77
C THR A 45 5.10 2.60 12.79
N SER A 46 6.05 1.78 13.24
CA SER A 46 5.76 0.64 14.12
C SER A 46 5.15 1.05 15.45
N MET A 47 5.54 2.18 16.03
CA MET A 47 4.97 2.66 17.30
C MET A 47 3.52 3.09 17.14
N GLU A 48 3.21 3.90 16.13
CA GLU A 48 1.86 4.37 15.81
C GLU A 48 0.91 3.20 15.58
N ARG A 49 1.30 2.27 14.70
CA ARG A 49 0.48 1.09 14.37
C ARG A 49 0.21 0.22 15.60
N ASN A 50 1.23 0.00 16.43
CA ASN A 50 1.08 -0.73 17.68
C ASN A 50 0.13 -0.02 18.65
N SER A 51 0.25 1.31 18.79
CA SER A 51 -0.62 2.11 19.65
C SER A 51 -2.07 2.11 19.18
N LEU A 52 -2.33 2.17 17.86
CA LEU A 52 -3.68 2.07 17.29
C LEU A 52 -4.31 0.72 17.56
N MET A 53 -3.56 -0.36 17.35
CA MET A 53 -4.02 -1.72 17.59
C MET A 53 -4.38 -1.95 19.05
N GLN A 54 -3.57 -1.43 19.98
CA GLN A 54 -3.78 -1.60 21.42
C GLN A 54 -4.94 -0.75 21.96
N HIS A 55 -5.06 0.51 21.52
CA HIS A 55 -5.91 1.49 22.22
C HIS A 55 -7.07 2.04 21.38
N THR A 56 -6.96 2.05 20.05
CA THR A 56 -7.87 2.80 19.17
C THR A 56 -8.83 1.90 18.41
N TYR A 57 -8.33 0.86 17.74
CA TYR A 57 -9.17 -0.07 16.97
C TYR A 57 -10.24 -0.78 17.81
N PRO A 58 -9.99 -1.20 19.07
CA PRO A 58 -11.04 -1.75 19.91
C PRO A 58 -12.20 -0.77 20.16
N LYS A 59 -11.89 0.50 20.42
CA LYS A 59 -12.90 1.56 20.65
C LYS A 59 -13.69 1.87 19.38
N LEU A 60 -13.03 1.94 18.23
CA LEU A 60 -13.70 2.13 16.93
C LEU A 60 -14.64 0.97 16.61
N LYS A 61 -14.22 -0.27 16.93
CA LYS A 61 -15.05 -1.45 16.74
C LYS A 61 -16.30 -1.44 17.62
N GLU A 62 -16.14 -1.05 18.88
CA GLU A 62 -17.26 -0.86 19.81
C GLU A 62 -18.23 0.21 19.30
N TYR A 63 -17.70 1.38 18.92
CA TYR A 63 -18.48 2.50 18.40
C TYR A 63 -19.29 2.13 17.14
N CYS A 64 -18.64 1.52 16.14
CA CYS A 64 -19.29 1.10 14.89
C CYS A 64 -20.44 0.13 15.16
N ARG A 65 -20.20 -0.85 16.04
CA ARG A 65 -21.19 -1.86 16.41
C ARG A 65 -22.36 -1.26 17.16
N GLU A 66 -22.10 -0.42 18.17
CA GLU A 66 -23.13 0.06 19.10
C GLU A 66 -23.96 1.21 18.54
N LYS A 67 -23.32 2.16 17.84
CA LYS A 67 -24.01 3.33 17.31
C LYS A 67 -24.69 3.05 15.97
N HIS A 68 -24.04 2.27 15.10
CA HIS A 68 -24.45 2.12 13.70
C HIS A 68 -24.75 0.68 13.27
N GLY A 69 -24.47 -0.32 14.11
CA GLY A 69 -24.63 -1.73 13.74
C GLY A 69 -23.67 -2.19 12.64
N LEU A 70 -22.52 -1.53 12.50
CA LEU A 70 -21.50 -1.82 11.50
C LEU A 70 -20.38 -2.70 12.07
N GLU A 71 -19.82 -3.56 11.22
CA GLU A 71 -18.54 -4.21 11.49
C GLU A 71 -17.38 -3.24 11.21
N PHE A 72 -16.34 -3.28 12.05
CA PHE A 72 -15.12 -2.49 11.85
C PHE A 72 -13.92 -3.42 11.62
N GLN A 73 -13.22 -3.19 10.51
CA GLN A 73 -12.05 -3.97 10.13
C GLN A 73 -10.93 -3.07 9.61
N VAL A 74 -9.72 -3.36 10.04
CA VAL A 74 -8.51 -2.73 9.51
C VAL A 74 -7.72 -3.77 8.74
N VAL A 75 -7.28 -3.40 7.54
CA VAL A 75 -6.36 -4.17 6.71
C VAL A 75 -4.98 -3.51 6.83
N ASP A 76 -4.10 -4.15 7.61
CA ASP A 76 -2.69 -3.78 7.72
C ASP A 76 -1.85 -4.97 7.22
N MET A 77 -1.39 -4.89 5.98
CA MET A 77 -0.59 -5.92 5.32
C MET A 77 0.83 -6.06 5.91
N ARG A 78 1.20 -5.25 6.90
CA ARG A 78 2.47 -5.41 7.63
C ARG A 78 2.37 -6.46 8.74
N TRP A 79 1.17 -6.95 9.05
CA TRP A 79 0.97 -8.08 9.94
C TRP A 79 0.64 -9.34 9.13
N GLY A 80 1.41 -10.41 9.35
CA GLY A 80 1.07 -11.71 8.77
C GLY A 80 1.39 -11.88 7.28
N VAL A 81 2.34 -11.12 6.72
CA VAL A 81 2.93 -11.49 5.42
C VAL A 81 3.60 -12.84 5.62
N ARG A 82 3.06 -13.88 4.98
CA ARG A 82 3.58 -15.23 5.09
C ARG A 82 4.74 -15.42 4.11
N ASP A 83 5.65 -16.34 4.42
CA ASP A 83 6.80 -16.67 3.56
C ASP A 83 6.34 -17.07 2.15
N GLU A 84 5.16 -17.70 2.04
CA GLU A 84 4.59 -18.11 0.76
C GLU A 84 4.17 -16.91 -0.12
N ALA A 85 3.78 -15.78 0.46
CA ALA A 85 3.47 -14.56 -0.30
C ALA A 85 4.75 -13.87 -0.82
N THR A 86 5.86 -14.02 -0.08
CA THR A 86 7.19 -13.58 -0.51
C THR A 86 7.73 -14.49 -1.61
N ASP A 87 7.51 -15.79 -1.50
CA ASP A 87 7.92 -16.79 -2.50
C ASP A 87 7.31 -16.49 -3.87
N ASP A 88 6.00 -16.22 -3.92
CA ASP A 88 5.27 -15.94 -5.16
C ASP A 88 5.33 -14.46 -5.63
N HIS A 89 6.04 -13.59 -4.89
CA HIS A 89 6.08 -12.13 -5.14
C HIS A 89 4.70 -11.43 -5.15
N LYS A 90 3.70 -12.01 -4.48
CA LYS A 90 2.30 -11.54 -4.54
C LYS A 90 1.97 -10.39 -3.59
N THR A 91 2.87 -10.01 -2.69
CA THR A 91 2.57 -9.04 -1.63
C THR A 91 1.99 -7.73 -2.16
N THR A 92 2.57 -7.16 -3.22
CA THR A 92 2.10 -5.89 -3.79
C THR A 92 0.74 -6.04 -4.48
N GLU A 93 0.52 -7.13 -5.21
CA GLU A 93 -0.77 -7.41 -5.86
C GLU A 93 -1.88 -7.56 -4.82
N LEU A 94 -1.62 -8.29 -3.73
CA LEU A 94 -2.55 -8.44 -2.61
C LEU A 94 -2.86 -7.08 -1.95
N CYS A 95 -1.85 -6.21 -1.77
CA CYS A 95 -2.11 -4.85 -1.27
C CYS A 95 -3.08 -4.08 -2.19
N MET A 96 -2.87 -4.12 -3.52
CA MET A 96 -3.75 -3.40 -4.45
C MET A 96 -5.17 -3.95 -4.43
N GLN A 97 -5.34 -5.28 -4.41
CA GLN A 97 -6.65 -5.93 -4.33
C GLN A 97 -7.39 -5.58 -3.03
N GLU A 98 -6.67 -5.52 -1.90
CA GLU A 98 -7.26 -5.15 -0.62
C GLU A 98 -7.67 -3.67 -0.57
N ILE A 99 -6.90 -2.77 -1.19
CA ILE A 99 -7.29 -1.36 -1.35
C ILE A 99 -8.59 -1.25 -2.15
N ASP A 100 -8.67 -1.92 -3.30
CA ASP A 100 -9.87 -1.92 -4.13
C ASP A 100 -11.08 -2.48 -3.37
N ASN A 101 -10.85 -3.52 -2.57
CA ASN A 101 -11.89 -4.11 -1.75
C ASN A 101 -12.38 -3.12 -0.68
N CYS A 102 -11.47 -2.44 0.03
CA CYS A 102 -11.82 -1.41 1.01
C CYS A 102 -12.61 -0.27 0.36
N GLN A 103 -12.19 0.21 -0.80
CA GLN A 103 -12.89 1.26 -1.55
C GLN A 103 -14.30 0.83 -1.99
N ARG A 104 -14.47 -0.44 -2.34
CA ARG A 104 -15.74 -0.99 -2.81
C ARG A 104 -16.75 -1.21 -1.68
N VAL A 105 -16.30 -1.67 -0.50
CA VAL A 105 -17.21 -2.14 0.55
C VAL A 105 -17.27 -1.23 1.77
N SER A 106 -16.33 -0.32 2.01
CA SER A 106 -16.32 0.45 3.25
C SER A 106 -17.37 1.56 3.27
N VAL A 107 -18.05 1.69 4.41
CA VAL A 107 -18.85 2.87 4.73
C VAL A 107 -17.95 3.94 5.34
N GLY A 108 -17.90 5.13 4.74
CA GLY A 108 -17.01 6.21 5.19
C GLY A 108 -15.55 5.87 4.90
N PRO A 109 -14.63 5.91 5.88
CA PRO A 109 -13.20 5.81 5.61
C PRO A 109 -12.82 4.47 4.97
N ASN A 110 -11.99 4.50 3.92
CA ASN A 110 -11.52 3.29 3.23
C ASN A 110 -9.99 3.19 3.13
N PHE A 111 -9.26 4.30 3.26
CA PHE A 111 -7.81 4.31 3.11
C PHE A 111 -7.16 5.35 4.02
N VAL A 112 -6.15 4.93 4.79
CA VAL A 112 -5.34 5.83 5.61
C VAL A 112 -3.86 5.58 5.32
N VAL A 113 -3.10 6.64 5.10
CA VAL A 113 -1.64 6.55 4.89
C VAL A 113 -0.86 7.23 6.01
N PHE A 114 0.20 6.57 6.46
CA PHE A 114 1.24 7.13 7.32
C PHE A 114 2.54 7.32 6.53
N LEU A 115 2.93 8.58 6.28
CA LEU A 115 4.18 8.93 5.59
C LEU A 115 5.16 9.61 6.54
N GLY A 116 6.30 8.95 6.80
CA GLY A 116 7.40 9.51 7.58
C GLY A 116 8.53 10.05 6.71
N GLN A 117 9.76 9.65 7.01
CA GLN A 117 10.98 9.96 6.24
C GLN A 117 11.57 8.73 5.53
N LYS A 118 10.91 7.58 5.64
CA LYS A 118 11.26 6.37 4.90
C LYS A 118 10.35 6.20 3.68
N TYR A 119 10.94 6.15 2.49
CA TYR A 119 10.29 5.80 1.24
C TYR A 119 9.98 4.31 1.14
N GLY A 120 10.89 3.48 1.68
CA GLY A 120 10.64 2.06 1.93
C GLY A 120 10.98 1.12 0.78
N TYR A 121 10.40 -0.09 0.85
CA TYR A 121 10.74 -1.19 -0.04
C TYR A 121 10.27 -0.94 -1.47
N ARG A 122 11.20 -1.13 -2.42
CA ARG A 122 11.02 -0.93 -3.86
C ARG A 122 11.14 -2.29 -4.55
N PRO A 123 10.01 -2.99 -4.81
CA PRO A 123 10.01 -4.36 -5.28
C PRO A 123 10.44 -4.45 -6.75
N LEU A 124 10.86 -5.64 -7.18
CA LEU A 124 10.96 -5.94 -8.60
C LEU A 124 9.55 -6.03 -9.22
N PRO A 125 9.37 -5.60 -10.47
CA PRO A 125 8.16 -5.89 -11.21
C PRO A 125 7.99 -7.40 -11.41
N THR A 126 6.84 -7.95 -11.02
CA THR A 126 6.58 -9.39 -11.16
C THR A 126 6.27 -9.79 -12.60
N LYS A 127 5.80 -8.83 -13.40
CA LYS A 127 5.44 -8.99 -14.81
C LYS A 127 6.00 -7.80 -15.60
N ILE A 128 6.65 -8.10 -16.72
CA ILE A 128 7.19 -7.10 -17.64
C ILE A 128 6.75 -7.49 -19.05
N GLU A 129 6.23 -6.56 -19.84
CA GLU A 129 5.85 -6.85 -21.23
C GLU A 129 7.05 -7.37 -22.03
N GLU A 130 6.82 -8.32 -22.95
CA GLU A 130 7.89 -8.95 -23.72
C GLU A 130 8.77 -7.93 -24.46
N ALA A 131 8.15 -6.94 -25.11
CA ALA A 131 8.88 -5.90 -25.82
C ALA A 131 9.79 -5.09 -24.87
N GLU A 132 9.26 -4.72 -23.71
CA GLU A 132 9.98 -3.97 -22.68
C GLU A 132 11.12 -4.80 -22.07
N PHE A 133 10.88 -6.08 -21.77
CA PHE A 133 11.88 -6.98 -21.22
C PHE A 133 13.04 -7.21 -22.20
N ARG A 134 12.74 -7.36 -23.50
CA ARG A 134 13.77 -7.50 -24.54
C ARG A 134 14.62 -6.23 -24.67
N LEU A 135 14.04 -5.04 -24.49
CA LEU A 135 14.80 -3.79 -24.43
C LEU A 135 15.73 -3.75 -23.22
N ILE A 136 15.24 -4.16 -22.05
CA ILE A 136 16.06 -4.27 -20.83
C ILE A 136 17.26 -5.19 -21.07
N LEU A 137 17.05 -6.37 -21.65
CA LEU A 137 18.15 -7.29 -21.97
C LEU A 137 19.16 -6.68 -22.95
N SER A 138 18.72 -5.87 -23.92
CA SER A 138 19.59 -5.29 -24.96
C SER A 138 20.62 -4.29 -24.43
N VAL A 139 20.35 -3.68 -23.27
CA VAL A 139 21.27 -2.72 -22.60
C VAL A 139 21.92 -3.30 -21.35
N SER A 140 21.57 -4.53 -20.97
CA SER A 140 22.11 -5.20 -19.79
C SER A 140 23.49 -5.78 -20.06
N SER A 141 24.33 -5.84 -19.02
CA SER A 141 25.59 -6.59 -19.11
C SER A 141 25.31 -8.09 -19.35
N PRO A 142 26.24 -8.87 -19.94
CA PRO A 142 26.03 -10.31 -20.14
C PRO A 142 25.74 -11.08 -18.84
N GLU A 143 26.29 -10.62 -17.71
CA GLU A 143 26.01 -11.19 -16.39
C GLU A 143 24.59 -10.87 -15.93
N ASP A 144 24.20 -9.60 -15.98
CA ASP A 144 22.86 -9.15 -15.59
C ASP A 144 21.77 -9.76 -16.49
N ALA A 145 21.99 -9.81 -17.80
CA ALA A 145 21.05 -10.40 -18.77
C ALA A 145 20.82 -11.90 -18.50
N ARG A 146 21.87 -12.63 -18.14
CA ARG A 146 21.77 -14.05 -17.75
C ARG A 146 20.99 -14.22 -16.45
N LEU A 147 21.24 -13.37 -15.45
CA LEU A 147 20.50 -13.39 -14.19
C LEU A 147 19.01 -13.08 -14.41
N LEU A 148 18.70 -12.06 -15.22
CA LEU A 148 17.32 -11.71 -15.57
C LEU A 148 16.62 -12.84 -16.31
N THR A 149 17.27 -13.45 -17.30
CA THR A 149 16.70 -14.57 -18.08
C THR A 149 16.57 -15.86 -17.26
N GLN A 150 17.39 -16.03 -16.22
CA GLN A 150 17.24 -17.13 -15.27
C GLN A 150 15.93 -16.98 -14.49
N TRP A 151 15.64 -15.77 -14.00
CA TRP A 151 14.53 -15.48 -13.08
C TRP A 151 13.21 -15.08 -13.74
N TYR A 152 13.23 -14.54 -14.95
CA TYR A 152 12.02 -14.19 -15.69
C TYR A 152 11.80 -15.18 -16.83
N LYS A 153 10.59 -15.74 -16.93
CA LYS A 153 10.20 -16.66 -18.01
C LYS A 153 9.07 -16.10 -18.83
N LEU A 154 9.13 -16.34 -20.13
CA LEU A 154 8.10 -15.91 -21.07
C LEU A 154 6.81 -16.69 -20.83
N ASP A 155 5.74 -15.97 -20.56
CA ASP A 155 4.36 -16.42 -20.60
C ASP A 155 3.69 -15.88 -21.86
N SER A 156 3.58 -16.76 -22.86
CA SER A 156 2.94 -16.45 -24.15
C SER A 156 1.41 -16.58 -24.13
N ASN A 157 0.82 -16.97 -22.98
CA ASN A 157 -0.64 -17.07 -22.85
C ASN A 157 -1.31 -15.70 -22.62
N ASN A 158 -0.52 -14.67 -22.32
CA ASN A 158 -1.00 -13.29 -22.22
C ASN A 158 -0.89 -12.57 -23.57
N ILE A 159 -1.82 -11.66 -23.83
CA ILE A 159 -1.83 -10.79 -25.02
C ILE A 159 -1.90 -9.32 -24.53
N PRO A 160 -0.81 -8.53 -24.62
CA PRO A 160 0.52 -8.91 -25.10
C PRO A 160 1.23 -9.92 -24.18
N SER A 161 2.19 -10.66 -24.73
CA SER A 161 2.97 -11.66 -23.96
C SER A 161 3.87 -11.00 -22.92
N LEU A 162 4.09 -11.70 -21.80
CA LEU A 162 4.74 -11.16 -20.62
C LEU A 162 5.93 -12.03 -20.20
N PHE A 163 6.96 -11.42 -19.63
CA PHE A 163 7.96 -12.10 -18.83
C PHE A 163 7.56 -12.04 -17.35
N CYS A 164 7.42 -13.22 -16.73
CA CYS A 164 6.98 -13.37 -15.35
C CYS A 164 8.15 -13.79 -14.45
N LEU A 165 8.36 -13.06 -13.36
CA LEU A 165 9.29 -13.42 -12.31
C LEU A 165 8.87 -14.75 -11.68
N GLN A 166 9.79 -15.71 -11.63
CA GLN A 166 9.52 -17.03 -11.08
C GLN A 166 9.44 -17.01 -9.54
N PRO A 167 8.66 -17.93 -8.93
CA PRO A 167 8.69 -18.13 -7.49
C PRO A 167 10.12 -18.38 -6.98
N VAL A 168 10.44 -17.91 -5.78
CA VAL A 168 11.78 -18.09 -5.18
C VAL A 168 12.14 -19.57 -5.08
N SER A 169 11.18 -20.39 -4.68
CA SER A 169 11.25 -21.84 -4.52
C SER A 169 11.46 -22.62 -5.83
N SER A 170 11.29 -21.97 -6.99
CA SER A 170 11.63 -22.57 -8.29
C SER A 170 13.14 -22.81 -8.48
N ILE A 171 13.96 -22.05 -7.75
CA ILE A 171 15.43 -22.15 -7.77
C ILE A 171 15.95 -22.50 -6.37
N PHE A 172 15.46 -21.81 -5.34
CA PHE A 172 15.86 -22.03 -3.94
C PHE A 172 14.83 -22.92 -3.23
N THR A 173 14.94 -24.23 -3.43
CA THR A 173 13.90 -25.21 -3.07
C THR A 173 13.58 -25.28 -1.57
N ASN A 174 14.46 -24.81 -0.69
CA ASN A 174 14.23 -24.80 0.76
C ASN A 174 13.70 -23.47 1.29
N PHE A 175 13.41 -22.49 0.43
CA PHE A 175 13.00 -21.13 0.83
C PHE A 175 11.81 -21.10 1.81
N THR A 176 10.87 -22.04 1.69
CA THR A 176 9.69 -22.21 2.57
C THR A 176 9.74 -23.48 3.42
N ASN A 177 10.88 -24.19 3.45
CA ASN A 177 11.00 -25.51 4.07
C ASN A 177 11.17 -25.43 5.61
N LYS A 178 10.04 -25.30 6.31
CA LYS A 178 9.97 -25.23 7.78
C LYS A 178 10.53 -26.48 8.49
N ALA A 179 10.62 -27.63 7.80
CA ALA A 179 11.20 -28.85 8.36
C ALA A 179 12.73 -28.79 8.48
N HIS A 180 13.40 -27.95 7.68
CA HIS A 180 14.86 -27.78 7.69
C HIS A 180 15.24 -26.30 7.84
N PRO A 181 15.15 -25.73 9.06
CA PRO A 181 15.34 -24.29 9.29
C PRO A 181 16.68 -23.73 8.81
N ARG A 182 17.76 -24.52 8.92
CA ARG A 182 19.11 -24.09 8.51
C ARG A 182 19.21 -23.91 6.99
N LEU A 183 18.71 -24.87 6.22
CA LEU A 183 18.68 -24.79 4.75
C LEU A 183 17.74 -23.66 4.29
N MET A 184 16.63 -23.45 5.02
CA MET A 184 15.72 -22.36 4.76
C MET A 184 16.39 -21.00 4.95
N GLU A 185 17.12 -20.79 6.05
CA GLU A 185 17.87 -19.55 6.31
C GLU A 185 18.94 -19.29 5.24
N GLU A 186 19.67 -20.32 4.82
CA GLU A 186 20.66 -20.25 3.74
C GLU A 186 20.02 -19.83 2.40
N ASP A 187 18.92 -20.46 2.00
CA ASP A 187 18.19 -20.14 0.77
C ASP A 187 17.54 -18.75 0.84
N GLN A 188 17.00 -18.35 1.99
CA GLN A 188 16.45 -17.01 2.19
C GLN A 188 17.53 -15.93 2.06
N SER A 189 18.71 -16.15 2.65
CA SER A 189 19.85 -15.25 2.53
C SER A 189 20.31 -15.09 1.08
N GLN A 190 20.46 -16.22 0.37
CA GLN A 190 20.82 -16.23 -1.05
C GLN A 190 19.78 -15.53 -1.93
N TRP A 191 18.49 -15.70 -1.62
CA TRP A 191 17.43 -14.98 -2.31
C TRP A 191 17.56 -13.47 -2.13
N TRP A 192 17.75 -12.97 -0.91
CA TRP A 192 17.86 -11.52 -0.68
C TRP A 192 19.08 -10.90 -1.38
N GLU A 193 20.20 -11.62 -1.45
CA GLU A 193 21.35 -11.21 -2.25
C GLU A 193 21.03 -11.19 -3.75
N THR A 194 20.37 -12.24 -4.25
CA THR A 194 19.94 -12.37 -5.65
C THR A 194 18.96 -11.28 -6.05
N MET A 195 17.97 -11.02 -5.21
CA MET A 195 16.97 -9.96 -5.34
C MET A 195 17.62 -8.58 -5.42
N SER A 196 18.67 -8.34 -4.64
CA SER A 196 19.45 -7.10 -4.68
C SER A 196 20.18 -6.94 -6.02
N LYS A 197 20.78 -8.03 -6.54
CA LYS A 197 21.44 -8.04 -7.86
C LYS A 197 20.45 -7.82 -9.00
N LEU A 198 19.29 -8.48 -8.96
CA LEU A 198 18.20 -8.29 -9.92
C LEU A 198 17.68 -6.85 -9.91
N ASN A 199 17.42 -6.27 -8.73
CA ASN A 199 16.99 -4.87 -8.62
C ASN A 199 18.01 -3.91 -9.25
N ARG A 200 19.29 -4.11 -8.95
CA ARG A 200 20.37 -3.32 -9.56
C ARG A 200 20.34 -3.46 -11.08
N ALA A 201 20.31 -4.69 -11.60
CA ALA A 201 20.31 -4.97 -13.04
C ALA A 201 19.16 -4.24 -13.76
N VAL A 202 17.93 -4.40 -13.28
CA VAL A 202 16.75 -3.80 -13.91
C VAL A 202 16.78 -2.27 -13.82
N ARG A 203 17.15 -1.69 -12.67
CA ARG A 203 17.22 -0.23 -12.51
C ARG A 203 18.31 0.41 -13.37
N CYS A 204 19.48 -0.21 -13.45
CA CYS A 204 20.54 0.26 -14.34
C CYS A 204 20.08 0.21 -15.81
N ALA A 205 19.41 -0.86 -16.23
CA ALA A 205 18.87 -0.99 -17.57
C ALA A 205 17.76 0.05 -17.85
N ALA A 206 16.82 0.25 -16.92
CA ALA A 206 15.76 1.25 -17.05
C ALA A 206 16.33 2.67 -17.20
N LEU A 207 17.33 3.02 -16.39
CA LEU A 207 18.02 4.31 -16.48
C LEU A 207 18.75 4.48 -17.82
N ALA A 208 19.41 3.43 -18.30
CA ALA A 208 20.07 3.45 -19.62
C ALA A 208 19.07 3.66 -20.76
N LEU A 209 17.91 2.99 -20.72
CA LEU A 209 16.83 3.15 -21.70
C LEU A 209 16.20 4.54 -21.64
N PHE A 210 16.04 5.10 -20.44
CA PHE A 210 15.58 6.48 -20.25
C PHE A 210 16.54 7.49 -20.89
N ASN A 211 17.85 7.34 -20.62
CA ASN A 211 18.87 8.20 -21.22
C ASN A 211 18.96 8.06 -22.75
N GLN A 212 18.57 6.90 -23.30
CA GLN A 212 18.46 6.68 -24.75
C GLN A 212 17.13 7.19 -25.35
N GLY A 213 16.23 7.74 -24.55
CA GLY A 213 14.90 8.20 -24.99
C GLY A 213 13.93 7.07 -25.34
N LYS A 214 14.24 5.82 -24.96
CA LYS A 214 13.37 4.65 -25.19
C LYS A 214 12.34 4.47 -24.09
N PHE A 215 12.65 4.92 -22.88
CA PHE A 215 11.72 4.98 -21.75
C PHE A 215 11.32 6.43 -21.49
N THR A 216 10.04 6.63 -21.17
CA THR A 216 9.55 7.87 -20.58
C THR A 216 10.00 7.99 -19.11
N ALA A 217 9.83 9.18 -18.52
CA ALA A 217 10.08 9.37 -17.10
C ALA A 217 9.19 8.44 -16.23
N GLN A 218 7.96 8.18 -16.67
CA GLN A 218 7.04 7.28 -15.99
C GLN A 218 7.49 5.82 -16.11
N ASP A 219 7.97 5.38 -17.28
CA ASP A 219 8.51 4.03 -17.46
C ASP A 219 9.69 3.78 -16.53
N ASN A 220 10.64 4.71 -16.46
CA ASN A 220 11.78 4.63 -15.56
C ASN A 220 11.35 4.63 -14.07
N HIS A 221 10.33 5.43 -13.72
CA HIS A 221 9.82 5.50 -12.36
C HIS A 221 9.19 4.19 -11.87
N ARG A 222 8.53 3.42 -12.75
CA ARG A 222 7.94 2.10 -12.39
C ARG A 222 8.95 1.11 -11.82
N TYR A 223 10.22 1.23 -12.20
CA TYR A 223 11.31 0.38 -11.71
C TYR A 223 11.91 0.84 -10.38
N ASN A 224 11.52 2.03 -9.93
CA ASN A 224 12.08 2.69 -8.77
C ASN A 224 11.05 2.98 -7.68
N TRP A 225 9.75 2.91 -7.96
CA TRP A 225 8.76 3.27 -6.95
C TRP A 225 8.60 2.26 -5.81
N SER A 226 8.25 2.73 -4.61
CA SER A 226 8.03 1.87 -3.45
C SER A 226 6.64 1.24 -3.42
N VAL A 227 6.47 0.17 -2.64
CA VAL A 227 5.14 -0.41 -2.38
C VAL A 227 4.20 0.65 -1.79
N THR A 228 4.67 1.44 -0.82
CA THR A 228 3.88 2.52 -0.22
C THR A 228 3.45 3.56 -1.25
N GLU A 229 4.33 3.91 -2.20
CA GLU A 229 3.92 4.80 -3.29
C GLU A 229 2.81 4.18 -4.16
N GLN A 230 2.93 2.91 -4.52
CA GLN A 230 1.90 2.20 -5.29
C GLN A 230 0.56 2.19 -4.54
N GLU A 231 0.60 1.91 -3.23
CA GLU A 231 -0.58 1.95 -2.35
C GLU A 231 -1.22 3.34 -2.33
N VAL A 232 -0.43 4.42 -2.22
CA VAL A 232 -0.93 5.82 -2.26
C VAL A 232 -1.49 6.20 -3.63
N VAL A 233 -0.83 5.79 -4.71
CA VAL A 233 -1.31 6.03 -6.08
C VAL A 233 -2.68 5.38 -6.26
N ARG A 234 -2.87 4.14 -5.80
CA ARG A 234 -4.15 3.42 -5.89
C ARG A 234 -5.20 3.97 -4.93
N GLY A 235 -4.82 4.21 -3.67
CA GLY A 235 -5.71 4.58 -2.58
C GLY A 235 -6.15 6.04 -2.58
N ILE A 236 -5.32 6.95 -3.11
CA ILE A 236 -5.56 8.41 -3.06
C ILE A 236 -5.51 9.02 -4.45
N LEU A 237 -4.42 8.85 -5.21
CA LEU A 237 -4.22 9.65 -6.43
C LEU A 237 -5.16 9.24 -7.57
N ASN A 238 -5.46 7.94 -7.69
CA ASN A 238 -6.35 7.37 -8.70
C ASN A 238 -7.76 7.05 -8.16
N ALA A 239 -8.00 7.26 -6.86
CA ALA A 239 -9.31 7.02 -6.25
C ALA A 239 -10.30 8.09 -6.69
N LYS A 240 -11.52 7.66 -7.08
CA LYS A 240 -12.60 8.57 -7.53
C LYS A 240 -13.14 9.43 -6.39
N ASP A 241 -13.50 8.79 -5.27
CA ASP A 241 -14.08 9.43 -4.10
C ASP A 241 -13.08 9.45 -2.93
N ARG A 242 -12.08 10.34 -3.01
CA ARG A 242 -10.97 10.37 -2.05
C ARG A 242 -11.17 11.34 -0.88
N VAL A 243 -11.91 12.43 -1.08
CA VAL A 243 -11.96 13.56 -0.14
C VAL A 243 -12.60 13.16 1.19
N ASP A 244 -13.71 12.42 1.12
CA ASP A 244 -14.52 12.02 2.29
C ASP A 244 -14.18 10.63 2.84
N HIS A 245 -13.18 9.96 2.26
CA HIS A 245 -12.89 8.55 2.58
C HIS A 245 -11.44 8.29 2.96
N THR A 246 -10.57 9.31 2.86
CA THR A 246 -9.13 9.13 3.06
C THR A 246 -8.53 10.11 4.05
N LEU A 247 -7.52 9.65 4.80
CA LEU A 247 -6.70 10.47 5.68
C LEU A 247 -5.21 10.23 5.41
N ALA A 248 -4.43 11.29 5.55
CA ALA A 248 -2.98 11.24 5.45
C ALA A 248 -2.35 11.80 6.72
N PHE A 249 -1.49 11.01 7.34
CA PHE A 249 -0.77 11.35 8.55
C PHE A 249 0.71 11.44 8.22
N PHE A 250 1.30 12.61 8.38
CA PHE A 250 2.70 12.87 8.08
C PHE A 250 3.49 13.07 9.36
N ARG A 251 4.65 12.43 9.45
CA ARG A 251 5.58 12.61 10.56
C ARG A 251 6.93 13.08 10.04
N HIS A 252 7.44 14.14 10.64
CA HIS A 252 8.81 14.60 10.48
C HIS A 252 9.57 14.37 11.78
N ILE A 253 10.72 13.72 11.70
CA ILE A 253 11.66 13.52 12.79
C ILE A 253 12.83 14.47 12.57
N GLU A 254 13.03 15.38 13.51
CA GLU A 254 14.15 16.30 13.53
C GLU A 254 15.41 15.61 14.06
N ASN A 255 16.57 16.07 13.60
CA ASN A 255 17.88 15.65 14.12
C ASN A 255 18.16 14.14 14.11
N ILE A 256 17.67 13.41 13.09
CA ILE A 256 17.96 11.97 12.93
C ILE A 256 19.46 11.73 12.97
N ASN A 257 19.92 10.99 13.99
CA ASN A 257 21.33 10.64 14.11
C ASN A 257 21.71 9.51 13.15
N ILE A 258 22.26 9.87 11.99
CA ILE A 258 22.66 8.91 10.95
C ILE A 258 23.86 8.05 11.36
N SER A 259 24.69 8.52 12.29
CA SER A 259 25.82 7.73 12.80
C SER A 259 25.34 6.43 13.49
N LEU A 260 24.12 6.44 14.05
CA LEU A 260 23.46 5.28 14.64
C LEU A 260 22.71 4.47 13.58
N LEU A 261 23.43 3.96 12.57
CA LEU A 261 22.85 3.28 11.39
C LEU A 261 21.79 2.23 11.73
N ARG A 262 22.01 1.42 12.77
CA ARG A 262 21.06 0.38 13.21
C ARG A 262 19.67 0.95 13.56
N HIS A 263 19.62 2.18 14.06
CA HIS A 263 18.39 2.86 14.45
C HIS A 263 17.88 3.75 13.31
N SER A 264 18.73 4.58 12.70
CA SER A 264 18.33 5.52 11.66
C SER A 264 17.77 4.82 10.41
N MET A 265 18.29 3.65 10.01
CA MET A 265 17.76 2.86 8.88
C MET A 265 16.28 2.46 9.04
N LYS A 266 15.75 2.44 10.26
CA LYS A 266 14.33 2.18 10.52
C LYS A 266 13.44 3.34 10.07
N PHE A 267 13.96 4.56 10.06
CA PHE A 267 13.19 5.80 9.86
C PHE A 267 13.56 6.56 8.58
N ILE A 268 14.72 6.29 7.99
CA ILE A 268 15.18 6.87 6.74
C ILE A 268 15.84 5.80 5.85
N ASP A 269 15.80 5.98 4.53
CA ASP A 269 16.49 5.10 3.60
C ASP A 269 17.97 5.46 3.50
N ILE A 270 18.82 4.45 3.68
CA ILE A 270 20.27 4.58 3.70
C ILE A 270 20.84 3.59 2.68
N ALA A 271 21.67 4.11 1.77
CA ALA A 271 22.41 3.35 0.78
C ALA A 271 23.90 3.64 0.97
N SER A 272 24.73 2.60 1.00
CA SER A 272 26.19 2.76 1.16
C SER A 272 26.60 3.62 2.38
N LYS A 273 25.89 3.49 3.50
CA LYS A 273 26.06 4.25 4.75
C LYS A 273 25.76 5.76 4.65
N LEU A 274 25.17 6.22 3.56
CA LEU A 274 24.71 7.59 3.35
C LEU A 274 23.19 7.61 3.13
N ILE A 275 22.57 8.78 3.27
CA ILE A 275 21.16 8.95 2.93
C ILE A 275 20.95 8.62 1.45
N ASP A 276 19.94 7.82 1.15
CA ASP A 276 19.52 7.57 -0.22
C ASP A 276 18.74 8.79 -0.74
N GLU A 277 19.46 9.72 -1.38
CA GLU A 277 18.89 10.96 -1.92
C GLU A 277 17.80 10.72 -2.98
N GLU A 278 17.91 9.63 -3.75
CA GLU A 278 16.90 9.27 -4.74
C GLU A 278 15.59 8.90 -4.06
N ALA A 279 15.64 8.06 -3.02
CA ALA A 279 14.47 7.72 -2.21
C ALA A 279 13.86 8.96 -1.54
N GLN A 280 14.69 9.84 -0.98
CA GLN A 280 14.22 11.06 -0.33
C GLN A 280 13.53 12.01 -1.32
N ARG A 281 14.06 12.15 -2.54
CA ARG A 281 13.43 12.95 -3.60
C ARG A 281 12.06 12.39 -3.99
N MET A 282 11.96 11.07 -4.21
CA MET A 282 10.68 10.43 -4.55
C MET A 282 9.66 10.54 -3.41
N LEU A 283 10.10 10.36 -2.16
CA LEU A 283 9.24 10.54 -0.99
C LEU A 283 8.74 11.97 -0.85
N SER A 284 9.62 12.96 -1.04
CA SER A 284 9.26 14.38 -0.93
C SER A 284 8.24 14.77 -1.99
N ASP A 285 8.42 14.32 -3.24
CA ASP A 285 7.42 14.49 -4.29
C ASP A 285 6.07 13.86 -3.91
N LEU A 286 6.07 12.63 -3.42
CA LEU A 286 4.83 11.95 -3.01
C LEU A 286 4.14 12.66 -1.81
N ARG A 287 4.87 12.87 -0.72
CA ARG A 287 4.37 13.35 0.58
C ARG A 287 4.05 14.84 0.57
N ASP A 288 4.88 15.66 -0.08
CA ASP A 288 4.81 17.12 0.04
C ASP A 288 4.18 17.78 -1.19
N VAL A 289 4.11 17.08 -2.33
CA VAL A 289 3.51 17.61 -3.57
C VAL A 289 2.24 16.87 -3.97
N ARG A 290 2.34 15.58 -4.31
CA ARG A 290 1.21 14.83 -4.91
C ARG A 290 0.06 14.59 -3.94
N VAL A 291 0.33 14.12 -2.71
CA VAL A 291 -0.73 13.88 -1.72
C VAL A 291 -1.41 15.19 -1.29
N PRO A 292 -0.68 16.27 -0.95
CA PRO A 292 -1.30 17.56 -0.62
C PRO A 292 -2.06 18.22 -1.76
N ALA A 293 -1.70 17.96 -3.01
CA ALA A 293 -2.47 18.42 -4.17
C ALA A 293 -3.78 17.61 -4.36
N ALA A 294 -3.81 16.36 -3.91
CA ALA A 294 -4.95 15.45 -4.09
C ALA A 294 -5.99 15.52 -2.96
N LEU A 295 -5.59 15.91 -1.74
CA LEU A 295 -6.44 15.91 -0.55
C LEU A 295 -6.66 17.31 0.03
N PRO A 296 -7.82 17.56 0.66
CA PRO A 296 -8.03 18.80 1.39
C PRO A 296 -7.11 18.86 2.62
N LYS A 297 -6.75 20.08 3.03
CA LYS A 297 -5.90 20.30 4.22
C LYS A 297 -6.46 19.65 5.49
N SER A 298 -7.78 19.56 5.62
CA SER A 298 -8.45 18.91 6.76
C SER A 298 -8.20 17.41 6.83
N SER A 299 -7.89 16.74 5.73
CA SER A 299 -7.60 15.30 5.69
C SER A 299 -6.11 15.00 5.88
N ILE A 300 -5.28 16.02 6.06
CA ILE A 300 -3.83 15.90 6.23
C ILE A 300 -3.44 16.35 7.63
N ILE A 301 -2.96 15.41 8.43
CA ILE A 301 -2.50 15.64 9.80
C ILE A 301 -0.98 15.57 9.81
N ARG A 302 -0.32 16.53 10.46
CA ARG A 302 1.15 16.65 10.47
C ARG A 302 1.67 16.65 11.90
N TYR A 303 2.79 15.96 12.09
CA TYR A 303 3.53 15.91 13.35
C TYR A 303 5.01 16.16 13.10
N THR A 304 5.62 16.85 14.04
CA THR A 304 7.08 16.98 14.16
C THR A 304 7.49 16.41 15.50
N VAL A 305 8.49 15.54 15.50
CA VAL A 305 9.03 14.89 16.70
C VAL A 305 10.55 14.98 16.71
N GLU A 306 11.15 15.03 17.89
CA GLU A 306 12.61 15.10 18.04
C GLU A 306 13.21 13.69 18.03
N TRP A 307 14.40 13.50 17.46
CA TRP A 307 15.13 12.25 17.59
C TRP A 307 15.61 12.03 19.04
N SER A 308 15.29 10.89 19.63
CA SER A 308 15.86 10.49 20.92
C SER A 308 17.18 9.75 20.75
N ASP A 309 18.17 10.10 21.57
CA ASP A 309 19.60 9.77 21.39
C ASP A 309 19.93 8.28 21.27
N GLU A 310 19.15 7.38 21.88
CA GLU A 310 19.51 5.95 21.95
C GLU A 310 18.84 5.09 20.87
N ASP A 311 17.54 5.29 20.61
CA ASP A 311 16.72 4.37 19.80
C ASP A 311 15.98 5.04 18.62
N GLY A 312 16.14 6.35 18.45
CA GLY A 312 15.36 7.14 17.50
C GLY A 312 14.03 7.56 18.09
N LEU A 313 12.99 6.75 17.95
CA LEU A 313 11.73 7.02 18.64
C LEU A 313 11.51 6.05 19.80
N ASN A 314 11.27 6.61 20.99
CA ASN A 314 11.03 5.90 22.23
C ASN A 314 9.61 6.16 22.77
N LYS A 315 8.90 5.10 23.20
CA LYS A 315 7.51 5.20 23.69
C LYS A 315 7.33 6.11 24.90
N ASN A 316 8.30 6.15 25.81
CA ASN A 316 8.21 6.96 27.02
C ASN A 316 8.50 8.42 26.73
N VAL A 317 9.55 8.68 25.93
CA VAL A 317 9.92 10.05 25.52
C VAL A 317 8.83 10.67 24.64
N HIS A 318 8.22 9.88 23.75
CA HIS A 318 7.22 10.35 22.79
C HIS A 318 5.79 10.02 23.21
N ALA A 319 5.54 9.82 24.51
CA ALA A 319 4.22 9.43 25.01
C ALA A 319 3.14 10.47 24.65
N GLU A 320 3.46 11.77 24.77
CA GLU A 320 2.55 12.86 24.43
C GLU A 320 2.21 12.87 22.93
N TYR A 321 3.21 12.73 22.07
CA TYR A 321 3.02 12.60 20.62
C TYR A 321 2.12 11.42 20.28
N LEU A 322 2.40 10.23 20.86
CA LEU A 322 1.62 9.03 20.60
C LEU A 322 0.18 9.18 21.09
N GLN A 323 -0.03 9.82 22.25
CA GLN A 323 -1.36 10.08 22.78
C GLN A 323 -2.15 11.02 21.88
N ASN A 324 -1.55 12.13 21.47
CA ASN A 324 -2.18 13.08 20.53
C ASN A 324 -2.51 12.39 19.20
N PHE A 325 -1.60 11.57 18.69
CA PHE A 325 -1.78 10.80 17.47
C PHE A 325 -2.98 9.85 17.55
N ILE A 326 -3.10 9.05 18.61
CA ILE A 326 -4.23 8.11 18.74
C ILE A 326 -5.56 8.83 18.94
N ASP A 327 -5.57 9.93 19.70
CA ASP A 327 -6.80 10.71 19.94
C ASP A 327 -7.27 11.39 18.66
N THR A 328 -6.34 12.00 17.91
CA THR A 328 -6.64 12.60 16.61
C THR A 328 -7.10 11.55 15.61
N PHE A 329 -6.43 10.40 15.52
CA PHE A 329 -6.86 9.32 14.63
C PHE A 329 -8.27 8.85 14.97
N TYR A 330 -8.56 8.63 16.25
CA TYR A 330 -9.88 8.21 16.71
C TYR A 330 -10.96 9.21 16.27
N GLN A 331 -10.80 10.49 16.61
CA GLN A 331 -11.79 11.52 16.29
C GLN A 331 -12.01 11.66 14.78
N ARG A 332 -10.94 11.73 13.99
CA ARG A 332 -11.06 11.90 12.53
C ARG A 332 -11.73 10.69 11.87
N ILE A 333 -11.45 9.47 12.34
CA ILE A 333 -12.13 8.29 11.82
C ILE A 333 -13.61 8.27 12.23
N LEU A 334 -13.97 8.66 13.45
CA LEU A 334 -15.37 8.78 13.85
C LEU A 334 -16.15 9.74 12.96
N GLU A 335 -15.56 10.90 12.65
CA GLU A 335 -16.18 11.90 11.78
C GLU A 335 -16.45 11.35 10.38
N LEU A 336 -15.48 10.65 9.77
CA LEU A 336 -15.66 10.04 8.46
C LEU A 336 -16.68 8.88 8.48
N ILE A 337 -16.75 8.11 9.57
CA ILE A 337 -17.76 7.05 9.73
C ILE A 337 -19.14 7.67 9.82
N ASP A 338 -19.34 8.67 10.69
CA ASP A 338 -20.63 9.32 10.88
C ASP A 338 -21.10 10.01 9.59
N GLN A 339 -20.19 10.65 8.85
CA GLN A 339 -20.46 11.23 7.54
C GLN A 339 -20.86 10.17 6.52
N GLY A 340 -20.09 9.08 6.41
CA GLY A 340 -20.36 7.98 5.48
C GLY A 340 -21.71 7.30 5.76
N VAL A 341 -22.05 7.06 7.02
CA VAL A 341 -23.36 6.53 7.42
C VAL A 341 -24.48 7.51 7.08
N GLY A 342 -24.28 8.81 7.30
CA GLY A 342 -25.24 9.85 6.92
C GLY A 342 -25.54 9.85 5.43
N GLN A 343 -24.49 9.82 4.60
CA GLN A 343 -24.60 9.76 3.13
C GLN A 343 -25.34 8.49 2.68
N GLN A 344 -24.98 7.33 3.22
CA GLN A 344 -25.63 6.06 2.88
C GLN A 344 -27.12 6.03 3.25
N LYS A 345 -27.50 6.61 4.40
CA LYS A 345 -28.91 6.74 4.81
C LYS A 345 -29.69 7.68 3.88
N SER A 346 -29.06 8.77 3.42
CA SER A 346 -29.69 9.69 2.47
C SER A 346 -29.92 9.06 1.10
N LEU A 347 -28.98 8.21 0.65
CA LEU A 347 -29.09 7.44 -0.59
C LEU A 347 -30.16 6.34 -0.50
N ALA A 348 -30.42 5.80 0.68
CA ALA A 348 -31.47 4.79 0.90
C ALA A 348 -32.87 5.39 1.10
N ALA A 349 -32.97 6.71 1.33
CA ALA A 349 -34.22 7.42 1.56
C ALA A 349 -34.76 8.13 0.29
N ASN A 350 -33.92 8.26 -0.74
CA ASN A 350 -34.26 8.72 -2.09
C ASN A 350 -34.39 7.53 -3.02
#